data_AF-A0A931IZX1-F1
#
_entry.id   AF-A0A931IZX1-F1
#
_cell.length_a   1.000
_cell.length_b   1.000
_cell.length_c   1.000
_cell.angle_alpha   90.00
_cell.angle_beta   90.00
_cell.angle_gamma   90.00
#
_symmetry.space_group_name_H-M   'P 1'
#
loop_
_entity.id
_entity.type
_entity.pdbx_description
1 polymer ?
#
loop_
_entity_poly.entity_id
_entity_poly.type
_entity_poly.pdbx_seq_one_letter_code
_entity_poly.pdbx_strand_id
1 'polypeptide(L)'
;MPRFDDGPKRATNLTLNAKVLDLAKELGLNISATVDELLAAEVQRRYWERWNEDNKEAIAEYNARIEREGTFSQRIQRFLAEQDAHNGPV
;
A
#
# COMPACT_ATOMS: atom_id res chain seq x y z
N MET A 1 0.35 9.44 -4.51
CA MET A 1 -0.22 8.67 -3.39
C MET A 1 -0.27 9.58 -2.17
N PRO A 2 -1.36 9.61 -1.38
CA PRO A 2 -1.44 10.46 -0.19
C PRO A 2 -0.30 10.12 0.77
N ARG A 3 0.44 11.15 1.16
CA ARG A 3 1.46 11.07 2.21
C ARG A 3 0.75 11.42 3.51
N PHE A 4 0.60 10.44 4.39
CA PHE A 4 -0.14 10.61 5.66
C PHE A 4 0.73 11.26 6.75
N ASP A 5 2.03 11.41 6.50
CA ASP A 5 3.03 11.79 7.51
C ASP A 5 3.45 13.28 7.42
N ASP A 6 3.06 14.00 6.36
CA ASP A 6 3.55 15.34 6.01
C ASP A 6 2.48 16.45 6.24
N GLY A 7 1.85 16.48 7.42
CA GLY A 7 0.81 17.44 7.76
C GLY A 7 0.97 18.10 9.14
N PRO A 8 0.57 19.39 9.31
CA PRO A 8 0.59 20.03 10.62
C PRO A 8 -0.41 19.34 11.57
N LYS A 9 0.03 19.05 12.80
CA LYS A 9 -0.83 18.45 13.84
C LYS A 9 -1.99 19.38 14.14
N ARG A 10 -3.22 18.87 14.01
CA ARG A 10 -4.44 19.60 14.34
C ARG A 10 -4.95 19.15 15.70
N ALA A 11 -5.13 20.10 16.62
CA ALA A 11 -5.81 19.81 17.88
C ALA A 11 -7.26 19.39 17.58
N THR A 12 -7.62 18.19 18.03
CA THR A 12 -8.95 17.60 17.80
C THR A 12 -9.51 17.19 19.15
N ASN A 13 -10.75 17.58 19.45
CA ASN A 13 -11.39 17.18 20.70
C ASN A 13 -12.00 15.79 20.55
N LEU A 14 -11.64 14.89 21.46
CA LEU A 14 -11.80 13.45 21.31
C LEU A 14 -12.39 12.91 22.61
N THR A 15 -13.53 12.22 22.51
CA THR A 15 -14.16 11.60 23.68
C THR A 15 -13.75 10.13 23.74
N LEU A 16 -12.97 9.75 24.76
CA LEU A 16 -12.53 8.37 25.01
C LEU A 16 -13.03 7.88 26.37
N ASN A 17 -12.96 6.57 26.58
CA ASN A 17 -13.28 5.96 27.85
C ASN A 17 -12.34 6.47 28.95
N ALA A 18 -12.92 7.08 30.00
CA ALA A 18 -12.18 7.64 31.13
C ALA A 18 -11.27 6.61 31.81
N LYS A 19 -11.74 5.37 32.02
CA LYS A 19 -10.95 4.31 32.67
C LYS A 19 -9.71 3.94 31.87
N VAL A 20 -9.82 3.94 30.54
CA VAL A 20 -8.69 3.65 29.64
C VAL A 20 -7.70 4.81 29.64
N LEU A 21 -8.19 6.06 29.66
CA LEU A 21 -7.33 7.24 29.75
C LEU A 21 -6.58 7.29 31.08
N ASP A 22 -7.25 7.00 32.19
CA ASP A 22 -6.63 7.01 33.52
C ASP A 22 -5.56 5.93 33.63
N LEU A 23 -5.87 4.70 33.21
CA LEU A 23 -4.89 3.62 33.14
C LEU A 23 -3.73 3.97 32.19
N ALA A 24 -4.01 4.58 31.04
CA ALA A 24 -2.96 4.97 30.11
C ALA A 24 -2.00 6.00 30.71
N LYS A 25 -2.53 6.97 31.47
CA LYS A 25 -1.73 7.94 32.22
C LYS A 25 -0.91 7.29 33.32
N GLU A 26 -1.50 6.36 34.09
CA GLU A 26 -0.79 5.61 35.14
C GLU A 26 0.37 4.80 34.58
N LEU A 27 0.19 4.24 33.38
CA LEU A 27 1.23 3.50 32.65
C LEU A 27 2.25 4.41 31.94
N GLY A 28 2.12 5.73 32.02
CA GLY A 28 3.04 6.68 31.39
C GLY A 28 2.97 6.72 29.87
N LEU A 29 1.85 6.30 29.27
CA LEU A 29 1.67 6.31 27.81
C LEU A 29 1.55 7.73 27.28
N ASN A 30 2.20 7.98 26.15
CA ASN A 30 1.96 9.18 25.38
C ASN A 30 0.67 9.02 24.55
N ILE A 31 -0.47 9.28 25.19
CA ILE A 31 -1.81 9.09 24.60
C ILE A 31 -1.93 9.79 23.24
N SER A 32 -1.38 10.99 23.10
CA SER A 32 -1.43 11.72 21.83
C SER A 32 -0.69 10.98 20.72
N ALA A 33 0.52 10.48 20.98
CA ALA A 33 1.29 9.74 20.00
C ALA A 33 0.64 8.40 19.65
N THR A 34 0.16 7.66 20.67
CA THR A 34 -0.51 6.37 20.46
C THR A 34 -1.78 6.52 19.62
N VAL A 35 -2.61 7.53 19.89
CA VAL A 35 -3.83 7.76 19.11
C VAL A 35 -3.50 8.20 17.69
N ASP A 36 -2.48 9.05 17.52
CA ASP A 36 -1.99 9.50 16.20
C ASP A 36 -1.57 8.32 15.33
N GLU A 37 -0.72 7.43 15.86
CA GLU A 37 -0.23 6.22 15.18
C GLU A 37 -1.37 5.25 14.83
N LEU A 38 -2.27 4.98 15.78
CA LEU A 38 -3.40 4.09 15.56
C LEU A 38 -4.36 4.64 14.49
N LEU A 39 -4.63 5.94 14.53
CA LEU A 39 -5.49 6.58 13.55
C LEU A 39 -4.86 6.60 12.16
N ALA A 40 -3.56 6.91 12.06
CA ALA A 40 -2.83 6.88 10.80
C ALA A 40 -2.87 5.48 10.16
N ALA A 41 -2.63 4.43 10.96
CA ALA A 41 -2.69 3.05 10.50
C ALA A 41 -4.10 2.66 10.00
N GLU A 42 -5.15 3.01 10.73
CA GLU A 42 -6.53 2.71 10.33
C GLU A 42 -6.92 3.47 9.06
N VAL A 43 -6.56 4.76 8.95
CA VAL A 43 -6.82 5.57 7.75
C VAL A 43 -6.13 4.96 6.54
N GLN A 44 -4.85 4.58 6.67
CA GLN A 44 -4.10 3.96 5.59
C GLN A 44 -4.74 2.63 5.16
N ARG A 45 -5.16 1.79 6.11
CA ARG A 45 -5.85 0.53 5.82
C ARG A 45 -7.13 0.76 5.01
N ARG A 46 -8.01 1.64 5.51
CA ARG A 46 -9.29 1.98 4.85
C ARG A 46 -9.10 2.58 3.47
N TYR A 47 -8.09 3.45 3.33
CA TYR A 47 -7.75 4.05 2.06
C TYR A 47 -7.36 2.98 1.03
N TRP A 48 -6.50 2.03 1.43
CA TRP A 48 -6.05 0.97 0.54
C TRP A 48 -7.11 -0.07 0.23
N GLU A 49 -7.96 -0.43 1.20
CA GLU A 49 -9.13 -1.28 0.96
C GLU A 49 -10.01 -0.70 -0.14
N ARG A 50 -10.33 0.60 -0.03
CA ARG A 50 -11.14 1.30 -1.01
C ARG A 50 -10.43 1.44 -2.35
N TRP A 51 -9.15 1.82 -2.34
CA TRP A 51 -8.36 1.91 -3.57
C TRP A 51 -8.31 0.56 -4.29
N ASN A 52 -8.10 -0.54 -3.57
CA ASN A 52 -8.08 -1.87 -4.16
C ASN A 52 -9.45 -2.22 -4.75
N GLU A 53 -10.55 -1.89 -4.07
CA GLU A 53 -11.89 -2.09 -4.60
C GLU A 53 -12.14 -1.28 -5.89
N ASP A 54 -11.82 0.01 -5.88
CA ASP A 54 -12.00 0.91 -7.03
C ASP A 54 -11.11 0.51 -8.23
N ASN A 55 -9.93 -0.08 -7.97
CA ASN A 55 -8.96 -0.43 -9.00
C ASN A 55 -9.02 -1.91 -9.42
N LYS A 56 -9.90 -2.73 -8.82
CA LYS A 56 -10.02 -4.17 -9.13
C LYS A 56 -10.23 -4.42 -10.62
N GLU A 57 -11.12 -3.68 -11.25
CA GLU A 57 -11.46 -3.85 -12.67
C GLU A 57 -10.28 -3.46 -13.58
N ALA A 58 -9.64 -2.32 -13.30
CA ALA A 58 -8.46 -1.87 -14.03
C ALA A 58 -7.27 -2.84 -13.88
N ILE A 59 -7.07 -3.38 -12.68
CA ILE A 59 -6.05 -4.41 -12.42
C ILE A 59 -6.38 -5.71 -13.17
N ALA A 60 -7.65 -6.13 -13.18
CA ALA A 60 -8.09 -7.32 -13.90
C ALA A 60 -7.89 -7.18 -15.42
N GLU A 61 -8.28 -6.05 -16.00
CA GLU A 61 -8.06 -5.76 -17.42
C GLU A 61 -6.58 -5.73 -17.78
N TYR A 62 -5.77 -5.09 -16.94
CA TYR A 62 -4.32 -5.07 -17.09
C TYR A 62 -3.71 -6.48 -17.03
N ASN A 63 -4.12 -7.29 -16.06
CA ASN A 63 -3.66 -8.68 -15.92
C ASN A 63 -4.06 -9.52 -17.15
N ALA A 64 -5.30 -9.39 -17.63
CA ALA A 64 -5.75 -10.06 -18.85
C ALA A 64 -4.95 -9.64 -20.08
N ARG A 65 -4.55 -8.36 -20.19
CA ARG A 65 -3.64 -7.89 -21.24
C ARG A 65 -2.27 -8.55 -21.13
N ILE A 66 -1.70 -8.63 -19.93
CA ILE A 66 -0.40 -9.27 -19.70
C ILE A 66 -0.44 -10.77 -20.01
N GLU A 67 -1.53 -11.47 -19.67
CA GLU A 67 -1.70 -12.88 -20.04
C GLU A 67 -1.75 -13.08 -21.57
N ARG A 68 -2.43 -12.17 -22.29
CA ARG A 68 -2.55 -12.23 -23.74
C ARG A 68 -1.24 -11.86 -24.46
N GLU A 69 -0.61 -10.77 -24.05
CA GLU A 69 0.48 -10.13 -24.81
C GLU A 69 1.87 -10.45 -24.24
N GLY A 70 1.93 -11.03 -23.04
CA GLY A 70 3.14 -11.19 -22.28
C GLY A 70 3.67 -9.86 -21.74
N THR A 71 4.67 -9.93 -20.86
CA THR A 71 5.35 -8.72 -20.39
C THR A 71 6.41 -8.27 -21.39
N PHE A 72 6.80 -7.00 -21.34
CA PHE A 72 7.93 -6.49 -22.12
C PHE A 72 9.21 -7.31 -21.90
N SER A 73 9.49 -7.70 -20.65
CA SER A 73 10.64 -8.54 -20.31
C SER A 73 10.57 -9.92 -20.96
N GLN A 74 9.38 -10.55 -21.01
CA GLN A 74 9.19 -11.83 -21.70
C GLN A 74 9.43 -11.71 -23.21
N ARG A 75 9.07 -10.57 -23.81
CA ARG A 75 9.35 -10.31 -25.24
C ARG A 75 10.85 -10.20 -25.51
N ILE A 76 11.59 -9.51 -24.63
CA ILE A 76 13.06 -9.44 -24.72
C ILE A 76 13.69 -10.83 -24.51
N GLN A 77 13.25 -11.58 -23.50
CA GLN A 77 13.78 -12.93 -23.27
C GLN A 77 13.57 -13.86 -24.46
N ARG A 78 12.38 -13.81 -25.08
CA ARG A 78 12.08 -14.58 -26.29
C ARG A 78 13.00 -14.16 -27.45
N PHE A 79 13.17 -12.86 -27.67
CA PHE A 79 14.05 -12.33 -28.70
C PHE A 79 15.52 -12.78 -28.52
N LEU A 80 16.04 -12.73 -27.29
CA LEU A 80 17.40 -13.18 -26.98
C LEU A 80 17.56 -14.70 -27.18
N ALA A 81 16.57 -15.49 -26.76
CA ALA A 81 16.57 -16.95 -26.97
C ALA A 81 16.52 -17.32 -28.47
N GLU A 82 15.79 -16.55 -29.28
CA GLU A 82 15.74 -16.71 -30.74
C GLU A 82 17.08 -16.34 -31.41
N GLN A 83 17.81 -15.33 -30.90
CA GLN A 83 19.16 -14.99 -31.35
C GLN A 83 20.19 -16.07 -31.02
N ASP A 84 20.16 -16.60 -29.79
CA ASP A 84 21.08 -17.67 -29.36
C ASP A 84 20.85 -18.97 -30.15
N ALA A 85 19.61 -19.27 -30.53
CA ALA A 85 19.28 -20.42 -31.37
C ALA A 85 19.75 -20.27 -32.83
N HIS A 86 19.82 -19.04 -33.35
CA HIS A 86 20.32 -18.76 -34.70
C HIS A 86 21.85 -18.72 -34.78
N ASN A 87 22.51 -18.46 -33.66
CA ASN A 87 23.96 -18.42 -33.53
C ASN A 87 24.47 -19.69 -32.79
N GLY A 88 24.18 -20.86 -33.36
CA GLY A 88 24.70 -22.14 -32.86
C GLY A 88 26.25 -22.16 -32.85
N PRO A 89 26.89 -22.98 -31.99
CA PRO A 89 28.30 -22.85 -31.67
C PRO A 89 29.17 -23.06 -32.92
N VAL A 90 30.11 -22.12 -33.12
CA VAL A 90 31.30 -22.32 -33.96
C VAL A 90 32.21 -23.41 -33.40
#